data_AF-A0A8N4QI34-F1
#
_entry.id   AF-A0A8N4QI34-F1
#
_cell.length_a   1.000
_cell.length_b   1.000
_cell.length_c   1.000
_cell.angle_alpha   90.00
_cell.angle_beta   90.00
_cell.angle_gamma   90.00
#
_symmetry.space_group_name_H-M   'P 1'
#
loop_
_entity.id
_entity.type
_entity.pdbx_description
1 polymer ?
#
loop_
_entity_poly.entity_id
_entity_poly.type
_entity_poly.pdbx_seq_one_letter_code
_entity_poly.pdbx_strand_id
1 'polypeptide(L)'
;MTADDNLPYTILSYANGPGFSKTYSTKKGRRDLTDADLDDPKYRYMATVPLDSETHGGDDVGVFASGPYAHYFSGNYEQTNIPALMAYAADIGPFAKSALAAKDVKATKNFSGANKIIEPSKE
;
A
#
# COMPACT_ATOMS: atom_id res chain seq x y z
N MET A 1 27.84 -4.39 -16.36
CA MET A 1 26.97 -4.38 -17.55
C MET A 1 26.98 -2.95 -18.10
N THR A 2 27.05 -2.78 -19.42
CA THR A 2 27.03 -1.46 -20.09
C THR A 2 25.70 -1.26 -20.81
N ALA A 3 25.28 0.00 -20.95
CA ALA A 3 24.11 0.37 -21.77
C ALA A 3 24.55 0.76 -23.21
N ASP A 4 23.62 1.19 -24.04
CA ASP A 4 23.85 1.55 -25.46
C ASP A 4 24.83 2.73 -25.65
N ASP A 5 25.05 3.53 -24.62
CA ASP A 5 26.06 4.60 -24.57
C ASP A 5 27.46 4.10 -24.17
N ASN A 6 27.64 2.78 -24.05
CA ASN A 6 28.86 2.09 -23.60
C ASN A 6 29.32 2.42 -22.18
N LEU A 7 28.48 3.08 -21.35
CA LEU A 7 28.81 3.36 -19.95
C LEU A 7 28.21 2.30 -19.01
N PRO A 8 28.86 1.96 -17.89
CA PRO A 8 28.32 0.99 -16.93
C PRO A 8 27.09 1.56 -16.22
N TYR A 9 26.11 0.71 -15.90
CA TYR A 9 24.90 1.12 -15.19
C TYR A 9 24.61 0.17 -14.01
N THR A 10 23.94 0.67 -12.98
CA THR A 10 23.57 -0.11 -11.80
C THR A 10 22.25 -0.83 -12.01
N ILE A 11 22.11 -2.06 -11.46
CA ILE A 11 20.86 -2.80 -11.48
C ILE A 11 19.77 -2.01 -10.74
N LEU A 12 20.12 -1.39 -9.61
CA LEU A 12 19.23 -0.50 -8.86
C LEU A 12 19.30 0.93 -9.42
N SER A 13 18.14 1.55 -9.56
CA SER A 13 17.98 2.96 -9.94
C SER A 13 16.69 3.50 -9.35
N TYR A 14 16.55 4.82 -9.36
CA TYR A 14 15.37 5.52 -8.88
C TYR A 14 14.78 6.37 -10.00
N ALA A 15 13.47 6.58 -9.98
CA ALA A 15 12.82 7.50 -10.92
C ALA A 15 13.26 8.96 -10.68
N ASN A 16 13.45 9.33 -9.41
CA ASN A 16 13.86 10.67 -9.00
C ASN A 16 14.75 10.66 -7.76
N GLY A 17 15.27 11.82 -7.37
CA GLY A 17 16.00 11.99 -6.12
C GLY A 17 17.44 12.48 -6.29
N PRO A 18 18.21 12.51 -5.19
CA PRO A 18 19.46 13.25 -5.14
C PRO A 18 20.60 12.59 -5.90
N GLY A 19 20.44 11.33 -6.29
CA GLY A 19 21.40 10.57 -7.09
C GLY A 19 21.71 11.22 -8.44
N PHE A 20 20.73 11.91 -9.04
CA PHE A 20 20.88 12.58 -10.34
C PHE A 20 22.13 13.47 -10.40
N SER A 21 22.38 14.26 -9.35
CA SER A 21 23.51 15.18 -9.27
C SER A 21 24.89 14.50 -9.34
N LYS A 22 24.96 13.24 -8.88
CA LYS A 22 26.18 12.44 -8.82
C LYS A 22 26.35 11.50 -10.02
N THR A 23 25.27 11.18 -10.73
CA THR A 23 25.29 10.22 -11.84
C THR A 23 25.02 10.84 -13.21
N TYR A 24 24.58 12.11 -13.25
CA TYR A 24 24.38 12.88 -14.47
C TYR A 24 25.15 14.20 -14.42
N SER A 25 25.44 14.73 -15.61
CA SER A 25 26.08 16.01 -15.87
C SER A 25 25.30 16.72 -16.95
N THR A 26 24.95 17.98 -16.72
CA THR A 26 24.24 18.81 -17.71
C THR A 26 25.01 19.01 -19.02
N LYS A 27 26.34 18.80 -19.02
CA LYS A 27 27.20 18.95 -20.20
C LYS A 27 27.48 17.65 -20.93
N LYS A 28 27.62 16.54 -20.20
CA LYS A 28 28.08 15.25 -20.73
C LYS A 28 27.01 14.15 -20.70
N GLY A 29 25.83 14.42 -20.16
CA GLY A 29 24.81 13.41 -19.92
C GLY A 29 25.18 12.49 -18.77
N ARG A 30 24.95 11.19 -18.92
CA ARG A 30 25.22 10.18 -17.89
C ARG A 30 26.72 10.11 -17.61
N ARG A 31 27.09 10.00 -16.33
CA ARG A 31 28.49 9.86 -15.90
C ARG A 31 28.92 8.40 -15.99
N ASP A 32 30.20 8.20 -16.29
CA ASP A 32 30.84 6.90 -16.19
C ASP A 32 30.95 6.48 -14.72
N LEU A 33 30.48 5.27 -14.41
CA LEU A 33 30.47 4.70 -13.06
C LEU A 33 31.52 3.59 -12.89
N THR A 34 32.49 3.48 -13.80
CA THR A 34 33.53 2.42 -13.76
C THR A 34 34.31 2.41 -12.45
N ASP A 35 34.65 3.60 -11.95
CA ASP A 35 35.39 3.78 -10.69
C ASP A 35 34.48 4.16 -9.51
N ALA A 36 33.16 3.95 -9.64
CA ALA A 36 32.23 4.24 -8.55
C ALA A 36 32.40 3.21 -7.41
N ASP A 37 32.57 3.69 -6.19
CA ASP A 37 32.55 2.85 -4.99
C ASP A 37 31.10 2.47 -4.65
N LEU A 38 30.65 1.34 -5.20
CA LEU A 38 29.32 0.79 -4.97
C LEU A 38 29.20 0.02 -3.64
N ASP A 39 30.31 -0.17 -2.92
CA ASP A 39 30.33 -0.74 -1.57
C ASP A 39 30.12 0.35 -0.49
N ASP A 40 30.21 1.65 -0.84
CA ASP A 40 29.85 2.75 0.05
C ASP A 40 28.35 2.70 0.38
N PRO A 41 27.96 2.48 1.66
CA PRO A 41 26.55 2.47 2.06
C PRO A 41 25.84 3.81 1.87
N LYS A 42 26.58 4.91 1.61
CA LYS A 42 26.04 6.24 1.31
C LYS A 42 26.01 6.54 -0.18
N TYR A 43 26.38 5.58 -1.03
CA TYR A 43 26.30 5.75 -2.48
C TYR A 43 24.86 6.04 -2.89
N ARG A 44 24.67 7.10 -3.69
CA ARG A 44 23.36 7.47 -4.22
C ARG A 44 23.27 6.98 -5.66
N TYR A 45 22.45 5.96 -5.87
CA TYR A 45 22.23 5.32 -7.16
C TYR A 45 21.64 6.27 -8.20
N MET A 46 21.69 5.85 -9.46
CA MET A 46 21.22 6.66 -10.58
C MET A 46 19.76 7.07 -10.39
N ALA A 47 19.46 8.34 -10.66
CA ALA A 47 18.11 8.86 -10.71
C ALA A 47 17.89 9.67 -12.00
N THR A 48 16.65 9.70 -12.48
CA THR A 48 16.29 10.35 -13.77
C THR A 48 15.80 11.79 -13.60
N VAL A 49 15.06 12.09 -12.53
CA VAL A 49 14.58 13.45 -12.20
C VAL A 49 15.33 14.00 -10.98
N PRO A 50 15.98 15.18 -11.08
CA PRO A 50 16.72 15.74 -9.96
C PRO A 50 15.78 16.26 -8.87
N LEU A 51 15.88 15.71 -7.67
CA LEU A 51 15.23 16.22 -6.46
C LEU A 51 16.21 16.11 -5.28
N ASP A 52 16.03 16.94 -4.25
CA ASP A 52 16.85 16.85 -3.03
C ASP A 52 16.52 15.62 -2.17
N SER A 53 15.30 15.11 -2.31
CA SER A 53 14.80 13.87 -1.71
C SER A 53 14.06 13.06 -2.77
N GLU A 54 14.18 11.74 -2.69
CA GLU A 54 13.31 10.86 -3.44
C GLU A 54 11.86 10.96 -2.93
N THR A 55 10.90 10.74 -3.82
CA THR A 55 9.47 10.69 -3.51
C THR A 55 8.98 9.25 -3.45
N HIS A 56 8.09 8.93 -2.50
CA HIS A 56 7.50 7.60 -2.41
C HIS A 56 6.82 7.14 -3.71
N GLY A 57 6.92 5.83 -3.98
CA GLY A 57 6.14 5.15 -5.01
C GLY A 57 4.67 5.02 -4.62
N GLY A 58 3.79 5.06 -5.62
CA GLY A 58 2.33 4.88 -5.46
C GLY A 58 1.82 3.50 -5.85
N ASP A 59 2.73 2.53 -6.00
CA ASP A 59 2.39 1.14 -6.34
C ASP A 59 1.75 0.41 -5.15
N ASP A 60 0.95 -0.62 -5.45
CA ASP A 60 0.40 -1.50 -4.43
C ASP A 60 1.52 -2.18 -3.61
N VAL A 61 1.31 -2.32 -2.30
CA VAL A 61 2.28 -2.96 -1.38
C VAL A 61 1.78 -4.31 -0.88
N GLY A 62 2.70 -5.26 -0.71
CA GLY A 62 2.39 -6.60 -0.21
C GLY A 62 2.04 -6.61 1.28
N VAL A 63 1.02 -7.41 1.64
CA VAL A 63 0.65 -7.71 3.02
C VAL A 63 0.86 -9.20 3.28
N PHE A 64 1.60 -9.53 4.34
CA PHE A 64 1.86 -10.91 4.77
C PHE A 64 1.22 -11.17 6.12
N ALA A 65 0.42 -12.23 6.24
CA ALA A 65 -0.29 -12.58 7.47
C ALA A 65 -0.08 -14.05 7.85
N SER A 66 -0.05 -14.32 9.15
CA SER A 66 0.03 -15.66 9.73
C SER A 66 -0.74 -15.73 11.04
N GLY A 67 -1.34 -16.88 11.34
CA GLY A 67 -2.16 -17.10 12.53
C GLY A 67 -3.68 -17.09 12.27
N PRO A 68 -4.50 -16.94 13.33
CA PRO A 68 -5.96 -16.89 13.20
C PRO A 68 -6.40 -15.84 12.18
N TYR A 69 -7.33 -16.22 11.30
CA TYR A 69 -7.84 -15.34 10.25
C TYR A 69 -6.83 -14.86 9.19
N ALA A 70 -5.62 -15.44 9.10
CA ALA A 70 -4.64 -15.06 8.07
C ALA A 70 -5.21 -15.15 6.63
N HIS A 71 -6.14 -16.09 6.38
CA HIS A 71 -6.83 -16.24 5.10
C HIS A 71 -7.74 -15.07 4.71
N TYR A 72 -7.95 -14.07 5.57
CA TYR A 72 -8.65 -12.82 5.23
C TYR A 72 -7.74 -11.82 4.49
N PHE A 73 -6.42 -11.93 4.64
CA PHE A 73 -5.45 -11.04 4.01
C PHE A 73 -5.00 -11.63 2.66
N SER A 74 -5.97 -11.82 1.76
CA SER A 74 -5.74 -12.42 0.43
C SER A 74 -6.31 -11.55 -0.69
N GLY A 75 -5.70 -11.60 -1.87
CA GLY A 75 -6.09 -10.78 -3.01
C GLY A 75 -5.69 -9.32 -2.85
N ASN A 76 -6.35 -8.44 -3.62
CA ASN A 76 -6.13 -7.00 -3.59
C ASN A 76 -7.26 -6.32 -2.80
N TYR A 77 -6.91 -5.40 -1.91
CA TYR A 77 -7.85 -4.67 -1.08
C TYR A 77 -7.26 -3.33 -0.65
N GLU A 78 -8.12 -2.40 -0.26
CA GLU A 78 -7.73 -1.08 0.23
C GLU A 78 -6.92 -1.17 1.53
N GLN A 79 -5.94 -0.27 1.72
CA GLN A 79 -5.10 -0.24 2.93
C GLN A 79 -5.92 -0.13 4.23
N THR A 80 -7.10 0.50 4.16
CA THR A 80 -8.04 0.64 5.28
C THR A 80 -8.63 -0.69 5.77
N ASN A 81 -8.60 -1.74 4.95
CA ASN A 81 -9.05 -3.07 5.35
C ASN A 81 -8.12 -3.72 6.39
N ILE A 82 -6.82 -3.39 6.40
CA ILE A 82 -5.85 -3.99 7.32
C ILE A 82 -6.29 -3.85 8.78
N PRO A 83 -6.51 -2.63 9.33
CA PRO A 83 -6.94 -2.48 10.71
C PRO A 83 -8.36 -3.02 10.95
N ALA A 84 -9.26 -2.95 9.96
CA ALA A 84 -10.62 -3.47 10.10
C ALA A 84 -10.64 -5.01 10.25
N LEU A 85 -9.85 -5.72 9.44
CA LEU A 85 -9.73 -7.17 9.49
C LEU A 85 -8.98 -7.64 10.75
N MET A 86 -7.95 -6.90 11.19
CA MET A 86 -7.29 -7.16 12.47
C MET A 86 -8.27 -7.00 13.65
N ALA A 87 -9.06 -5.93 13.65
CA ALA A 87 -10.08 -5.67 14.66
C ALA A 87 -11.17 -6.76 14.69
N TYR A 88 -11.59 -7.23 13.52
CA TYR A 88 -12.50 -8.37 13.41
C TYR A 88 -11.89 -9.65 13.99
N ALA A 89 -10.65 -9.97 13.62
CA ALA A 89 -9.96 -11.19 14.04
C ALA A 89 -9.72 -11.23 15.56
N ALA A 90 -9.43 -10.08 16.17
CA ALA A 90 -9.18 -9.94 17.60
C ALA A 90 -10.44 -9.65 18.45
N ASP A 91 -11.61 -9.49 17.80
CA ASP A 91 -12.86 -9.06 18.43
C ASP A 91 -12.74 -7.75 19.24
N ILE A 92 -12.06 -6.75 18.68
CA ILE A 92 -11.84 -5.44 19.32
C ILE A 92 -12.38 -4.28 18.49
N GLY A 93 -12.76 -3.20 19.17
CA GLY A 93 -13.13 -1.95 18.52
C GLY A 93 -14.41 -2.02 17.65
N PRO A 94 -14.61 -1.04 16.75
CA PRO A 94 -15.88 -0.89 16.03
C PRO A 94 -16.15 -1.95 14.95
N PHE A 95 -15.10 -2.70 14.55
CA PHE A 95 -15.17 -3.81 13.59
C PHE A 95 -15.10 -5.18 14.26
N ALA A 96 -15.14 -5.25 15.60
CA ALA A 96 -15.27 -6.49 16.34
C ALA A 96 -16.46 -7.30 15.81
N LYS A 97 -16.31 -8.62 15.68
CA LYS A 97 -17.38 -9.51 15.24
C LYS A 97 -18.62 -9.36 16.15
N SER A 98 -18.40 -9.25 17.45
CA SER A 98 -19.45 -9.00 18.45
C SER A 98 -20.15 -7.64 18.27
N ALA A 99 -19.39 -6.59 17.95
CA ALA A 99 -19.93 -5.25 17.71
C ALA A 99 -20.75 -5.18 16.41
N LEU A 100 -20.30 -5.85 15.35
CA LEU A 100 -21.02 -5.92 14.08
C LEU A 100 -22.34 -6.70 14.24
N ALA A 101 -22.29 -7.87 14.88
CA ALA A 101 -23.49 -8.67 15.16
C ALA A 101 -24.54 -7.88 15.98
N ALA A 102 -24.09 -7.10 16.98
CA ALA A 102 -24.99 -6.25 17.76
C ALA A 102 -25.65 -5.12 16.93
N LYS A 103 -24.96 -4.59 15.92
CA LYS A 103 -25.52 -3.59 15.00
C LYS A 103 -26.59 -4.22 14.08
N ASP A 104 -26.34 -5.42 13.57
CA ASP A 104 -27.29 -6.15 12.72
C ASP A 104 -28.60 -6.49 13.47
N VAL A 105 -28.48 -6.89 14.74
CA VAL A 105 -29.66 -7.14 15.59
C VAL A 105 -30.46 -5.86 15.83
N LYS A 106 -29.81 -4.70 15.98
CA LYS A 106 -30.52 -3.42 16.11
C LYS A 106 -31.19 -3.01 14.80
N ALA A 107 -30.53 -3.21 13.66
CA ALA A 107 -31.10 -2.92 12.35
C ALA A 107 -32.36 -3.76 12.09
N THR A 108 -32.30 -5.08 12.32
CA THR A 108 -33.45 -5.99 12.10
C THR A 108 -34.64 -5.70 13.01
N LYS A 109 -34.41 -5.33 14.28
CA LYS A 109 -35.49 -4.89 15.19
C LYS A 109 -36.19 -3.61 14.72
N ASN A 110 -35.45 -2.67 14.13
CA ASN A 110 -36.04 -1.44 13.58
C ASN A 110 -36.88 -1.70 12.33
N PHE A 111 -36.54 -2.71 11.51
CA PHE A 111 -37.35 -3.13 10.36
C PHE A 111 -38.62 -3.89 10.77
N SER A 112 -38.61 -4.63 11.89
CA SER A 112 -39.78 -5.37 12.40
C SER A 112 -40.92 -4.46 12.90
N GLY A 113 -40.69 -3.15 13.10
CA GLY A 113 -41.70 -2.21 13.57
C GLY A 113 -42.68 -1.70 12.50
N ALA A 114 -42.49 -2.05 11.22
CA ALA A 114 -43.23 -1.46 10.10
C ALA A 114 -44.31 -2.38 9.46
N ASN A 115 -44.51 -3.61 9.96
CA ASN A 115 -45.48 -4.54 9.37
C ASN A 115 -46.65 -4.83 10.32
N LYS A 116 -47.48 -3.80 10.57
CA LYS A 116 -48.81 -4.01 11.15
C LYS A 116 -49.76 -4.32 10.00
N ILE A 117 -49.95 -5.62 9.73
CA ILE A 117 -50.95 -6.10 8.77
C ILE A 117 -52.30 -5.52 9.19
N ILE A 118 -52.93 -4.76 8.29
CA ILE A 118 -54.29 -4.25 8.46
C ILE A 118 -55.21 -5.48 8.36
N GLU A 119 -55.77 -5.93 9.47
CA GLU A 119 -56.85 -6.92 9.44
C GLU A 119 -58.11 -6.26 8.82
N PRO A 120 -58.82 -6.95 7.92
CA PRO A 120 -60.03 -6.40 7.34
C PRO A 120 -61.12 -6.29 8.42
N SER A 121 -61.70 -5.11 8.56
CA SER A 121 -62.85 -4.86 9.43
C SER A 121 -64.01 -5.77 9.00
N LYS A 122 -64.48 -6.62 9.91
CA LYS A 122 -65.78 -7.26 9.76
C LYS A 122 -66.84 -6.21 10.03
N GLU A 123 -67.60 -5.85 8.99
CA GLU A 123 -69.04 -5.56 9.00
C GLU A 123 -69.55 -5.50 7.56
#